data_AF-A0A7X3ZF91-F1
#
_entry.id   AF-A0A7X3ZF91-F1
#
_cell.length_a   1.000
_cell.length_b   1.000
_cell.length_c   1.000
_cell.angle_alpha   90.00
_cell.angle_beta   90.00
_cell.angle_gamma   90.00
#
_symmetry.space_group_name_H-M   'P 1'
#
loop_
_entity.id
_entity.type
_entity.pdbx_description
1 polymer ?
#
loop_
_entity_poly.entity_id
_entity_poly.type
_entity_poly.pdbx_seq_one_letter_code
_entity_poly.pdbx_strand_id
1 'polypeptide(L)' 'GRALTDMVVPRFDEEHLRDPGNPIGRYSDAEEVAEVIEFLCSERNTYTTGSVWSVKGGKG' A
#
# COMPACT_ATOMS: atom_id res chain seq x y z
N GLY A 1 7.36 -3.29 9.09
CA GLY A 1 8.50 -3.65 8.23
C GLY A 1 8.13 -4.74 7.24
N ARG A 2 7.19 -4.46 6.32
CA ARG A 2 6.41 -5.35 5.44
C ARG A 2 5.20 -5.93 6.17
N ALA A 3 3.98 -5.47 5.83
CA ALA A 3 2.74 -5.61 6.59
C ALA A 3 2.15 -7.04 6.69
N LEU A 4 2.96 -7.99 7.15
CA LEU A 4 2.52 -9.29 7.64
C LEU A 4 2.01 -9.11 9.07
N THR A 5 0.88 -8.40 9.19
CA THR A 5 0.20 -8.21 10.48
C THR A 5 -0.42 -9.51 10.96
N ASP A 6 -0.70 -9.61 12.26
CA ASP A 6 -1.39 -10.76 12.86
C ASP A 6 -2.78 -11.02 12.24
N MET A 7 -3.34 -10.04 11.52
CA MET A 7 -4.58 -10.20 10.76
C MET A 7 -4.37 -10.74 9.33
N VAL A 8 -3.21 -10.50 8.72
CA VAL A 8 -2.92 -10.87 7.32
C VAL A 8 -2.31 -12.26 7.24
N VAL A 9 -1.36 -12.56 8.12
CA VAL A 9 -0.61 -13.83 8.12
C VAL A 9 -1.52 -15.07 8.18
N PRO A 10 -2.52 -15.17 9.08
CA PRO A 10 -3.35 -16.36 9.15
C PRO A 10 -4.35 -16.50 8.00
N ARG A 11 -4.47 -15.50 7.12
CA ARG A 11 -5.46 -15.49 6.02
C ARG A 11 -4.94 -16.13 4.73
N PHE A 12 -3.63 -16.26 4.56
CA PHE A 12 -3.00 -16.71 3.32
C PHE A 12 -1.90 -17.75 3.57
N ASP A 13 -1.64 -18.59 2.57
CA ASP A 13 -0.53 -19.54 2.63
C ASP A 13 0.84 -18.87 2.42
N GLU A 14 1.93 -19.57 2.76
CA GLU A 14 3.28 -19.02 2.63
C GLU A 14 3.65 -18.63 1.19
N GLU A 15 3.15 -19.35 0.19
CA GLU A 15 3.44 -19.06 -1.22
C GLU A 15 2.87 -17.68 -1.59
N HIS A 16 1.62 -17.43 -1.24
CA HIS A 16 0.96 -16.15 -1.45
C HIS A 16 1.60 -15.02 -0.62
N LEU A 17 2.09 -15.31 0.59
CA LEU A 17 2.77 -14.31 1.39
C LEU A 17 4.12 -13.88 0.79
N ARG A 18 4.79 -14.78 0.05
CA ARG A 18 6.05 -14.50 -0.66
C ARG A 18 5.82 -13.81 -2.00
N ASP A 19 4.75 -14.17 -2.71
CA ASP A 19 4.31 -13.53 -3.95
C ASP A 19 2.81 -13.18 -3.90
N PRO A 20 2.46 -11.98 -3.41
CA PRO A 20 1.06 -11.55 -3.28
C PRO A 20 0.38 -11.19 -4.61
N GLY A 21 1.04 -11.42 -5.75
CA GLY A 21 0.47 -11.24 -7.09
C GLY A 21 0.21 -9.78 -7.47
N ASN A 22 0.85 -8.83 -6.81
CA ASN A 22 0.94 -7.45 -7.30
C ASN A 22 2.26 -7.25 -8.06
N PRO A 23 2.33 -6.34 -9.06
CA PRO A 23 3.55 -6.10 -9.83
C PRO A 23 4.82 -5.77 -9.03
N ILE A 24 4.69 -5.16 -7.85
CA ILE A 24 5.82 -4.87 -6.97
C ILE A 24 6.32 -6.14 -6.24
N GLY A 25 5.55 -7.22 -6.23
CA GLY A 25 5.95 -8.53 -5.71
C GLY A 25 6.07 -8.60 -4.19
N ARG A 26 5.46 -7.66 -3.46
CA ARG A 26 5.44 -7.65 -1.99
C ARG A 26 4.23 -6.93 -1.43
N TYR A 27 3.92 -7.17 -0.16
CA TYR A 27 2.99 -6.31 0.57
C TYR A 27 3.60 -4.93 0.81
N SER A 28 2.72 -3.93 0.80
CA SER A 28 3.04 -2.56 1.25
C SER A 28 3.33 -2.56 2.75
N ASP A 29 4.13 -1.61 3.22
CA ASP A 29 4.10 -1.18 4.61
C ASP A 29 3.02 -0.12 4.82
N ALA A 30 2.60 0.09 6.08
CA ALA A 30 1.63 1.11 6.44
C ALA A 30 2.20 2.52 6.21
N GLU A 31 3.50 2.70 6.41
CA GLU A 31 4.19 3.97 6.19
C GLU A 31 4.15 4.40 4.72
N GLU A 32 4.17 3.46 3.77
CA GLU A 32 4.07 3.80 2.34
C GLU A 32 2.71 4.42 1.99
N VAL A 33 1.64 4.00 2.68
CA VAL A 33 0.31 4.66 2.55
C VAL A 33 0.32 6.01 3.29
N ALA A 34 0.94 6.07 4.47
CA ALA A 34 1.03 7.29 5.25
C ALA A 34 1.80 8.41 4.52
N GLU A 35 2.87 8.08 3.78
CA GLU A 35 3.62 9.04 2.96
C GLU A 35 2.75 9.65 1.86
N VAL A 36 1.89 8.86 1.20
CA VAL A 36 0.95 9.39 0.21
C VAL A 36 -0.05 10.34 0.88
N ILE A 37 -0.55 10.00 2.07
CA ILE A 37 -1.47 10.85 2.84
C ILE A 37 -0.76 12.15 3.27
N GLU A 38 0.47 12.07 3.78
CA GLU A 38 1.27 13.24 4.13
C GLU A 38 1.42 14.18 2.94
N PHE A 39 1.79 13.64 1.78
CA PHE A 39 1.90 14.42 0.56
C PHE A 39 0.58 15.12 0.21
N LEU A 40 -0.54 14.39 0.23
CA LEU A 40 -1.86 14.94 -0.08
C LEU A 40 -2.31 16.03 0.90
N CYS A 41 -1.91 15.94 2.16
CA CYS A 41 -2.19 16.94 3.20
C CYS A 41 -1.16 18.07 3.28
N SER A 42 -0.04 17.95 2.57
CA SER A 42 1.04 18.93 2.59
C SER A 42 0.72 20.17 1.74
N GLU A 43 1.45 21.26 1.99
CA GLU A 43 1.40 22.48 1.18
C GLU A 43 1.85 22.27 -0.28
N ARG A 44 2.43 21.10 -0.61
CA ARG A 44 2.83 20.77 -1.98
C ARG A 44 1.64 20.36 -2.86
N ASN A 45 0.54 19.91 -2.25
CA ASN A 45 -0.67 19.55 -2.98
C ASN A 45 -1.65 20.73 -3.02
N THR A 46 -1.51 21.59 -4.03
CA THR A 46 -2.30 22.83 -4.13
C THR A 46 -3.48 22.74 -5.08
N TYR A 47 -3.60 21.67 -5.86
CA TYR A 47 -4.55 21.61 -6.98
C TYR A 47 -5.22 20.24 -7.20
N THR A 48 -4.95 19.26 -6.34
CA THR A 48 -5.62 17.94 -6.42
C THR A 48 -6.76 17.87 -5.42
N THR A 49 -7.97 17.63 -5.90
CA THR A 49 -9.16 17.36 -5.09
C THR A 49 -10.13 16.43 -5.85
N GLY A 50 -11.10 15.86 -5.16
CA GLY A 50 -12.15 15.01 -5.75
C GLY A 50 -11.65 13.75 -6.46
N SER A 51 -10.43 13.30 -6.17
CA SER A 51 -9.75 12.21 -6.86
C SER A 51 -9.49 11.03 -5.93
N VAL A 52 -9.42 9.82 -6.49
CA VAL A 52 -9.07 8.59 -5.77
C VAL A 52 -7.67 8.14 -6.17
N TRP A 53 -6.77 8.02 -5.20
CA TRP A 53 -5.38 7.60 -5.44
C TRP A 53 -5.19 6.14 -5.01
N SER A 54 -4.71 5.31 -5.94
CA SER A 54 -4.48 3.89 -5.69
C SER A 54 -3.08 3.62 -5.15
N VAL A 55 -2.98 3.11 -3.92
CA VAL A 55 -1.72 2.70 -3.28
C VAL A 55 -1.73 1.18 -3.09
N LYS A 56 -1.43 0.43 -4.15
CA LYS A 56 -1.62 -1.03 -4.19
C LYS A 56 -0.56 -1.80 -4.98
N GLY A 57 0.67 -1.27 -5.02
CA GLY A 57 1.81 -1.95 -5.64
C GLY A 57 1.66 -2.24 -7.13
N GLY A 58 0.95 -1.37 -7.86
CA GLY A 58 0.72 -1.51 -9.30
C GLY A 58 -0.41 -2.46 -9.70
N LYS A 59 -1.10 -3.08 -8.74
CA LYS A 59 -2.27 -3.93 -9.04
C LYS A 59 -3.39 -3.05 -9.63
N GLY A 60 -4.07 -3.49 -10.69
CA GLY A 60 -5.20 -2.80 -11.37
C GLY A 60 -6.55 -2.99 -10.70
#